data_AF-X1I5F0-F1
#
_entry.id   AF-X1I5F0-F1
#
_cell.length_a   1.000
_cell.length_b   1.000
_cell.length_c   1.000
_cell.angle_alpha   90.00
_cell.angle_beta   90.00
_cell.angle_gamma   90.00
#
_symmetry.space_group_name_H-M   'P 1'
#
loop_
_entity.id
_entity.type
_entity.pdbx_description
1 polymer ?
#
loop_
_entity_poly.entity_id
_entity_poly.type
_entity_poly.pdbx_seq_one_letter_code
_entity_poly.pdbx_strand_id
1 'polypeptide(L)' 'MSYEEAIKIDPQDSATWFNLGRLFKSLGDFKKAMQCFAEVLKIDPTNIEAEKLLGGLKEDKIQ' A
#
# COMPACT_ATOMS: atom_id res chain seq x y z
N MET A 1 13.71 7.74 -1.44
CA MET A 1 13.25 6.35 -1.61
C MET A 1 12.02 6.39 -2.50
N SER A 2 12.22 6.23 -3.80
CA SER A 2 11.14 6.24 -4.79
C SER A 2 10.45 4.89 -4.85
N TYR A 3 9.19 4.85 -5.30
CA TYR A 3 8.42 3.64 -5.62
C TYR A 3 9.28 2.55 -6.29
N GLU A 4 10.09 2.99 -7.26
CA GLU A 4 10.95 2.15 -8.08
C GLU A 4 12.09 1.48 -7.31
N GLU A 5 12.55 2.04 -6.19
CA GLU A 5 13.56 1.40 -5.35
C GLU A 5 12.95 0.30 -4.48
N ALA A 6 11.74 0.50 -3.96
CA ALA A 6 11.06 -0.53 -3.17
C ALA A 6 10.78 -1.79 -4.00
N ILE A 7 10.40 -1.63 -5.27
CA ILE A 7 10.17 -2.75 -6.20
C ILE A 7 11.48 -3.48 -6.54
N LYS A 8 12.63 -2.78 -6.49
CA LYS A 8 13.95 -3.37 -6.77
C LYS A 8 14.53 -4.15 -5.59
N ILE A 9 14.10 -3.84 -4.36
CA ILE A 9 14.64 -4.48 -3.14
C ILE A 9 14.06 -5.88 -2.99
N ASP A 10 12.74 -6.02 -2.96
CA ASP A 10 12.08 -7.33 -3.02
C ASP A 10 10.62 -7.17 -3.49
N PRO A 11 10.31 -7.48 -4.76
CA PRO A 11 8.97 -7.32 -5.29
C PRO A 11 7.95 -8.30 -4.69
N GLN A 12 8.39 -9.35 -3.98
CA GLN A 12 7.52 -10.33 -3.34
C GLN A 12 7.35 -10.11 -1.82
N ASP A 13 8.00 -9.12 -1.24
CA ASP A 13 7.83 -8.83 0.18
C ASP A 13 6.61 -7.94 0.44
N SER A 14 5.57 -8.52 1.04
CA SER A 14 4.36 -7.82 1.43
C SER A 14 4.65 -6.68 2.43
N ALA A 15 5.67 -6.80 3.29
CA ALA A 15 6.03 -5.75 4.23
C ALA A 15 6.62 -4.52 3.54
N THR A 16 7.41 -4.71 2.49
CA THR A 16 7.95 -3.64 1.65
C THR A 16 6.84 -2.86 0.96
N TRP A 17 5.89 -3.56 0.32
CA TRP A 17 4.70 -2.92 -0.28
C TRP A 17 3.86 -2.18 0.76
N PHE A 18 3.71 -2.73 1.96
CA PHE A 18 2.96 -2.10 3.04
C PHE A 18 3.58 -0.79 3.52
N ASN A 19 4.89 -0.80 3.77
CA ASN A 19 5.63 0.41 4.17
C ASN A 19 5.59 1.49 3.08
N LEU A 20 5.67 1.07 1.82
CA LEU A 20 5.56 1.96 0.68
C LEU A 20 4.17 2.60 0.57
N GLY A 21 3.11 1.81 0.78
CA GLY A 21 1.73 2.31 0.83
C GLY A 21 1.53 3.35 1.94
N ARG A 22 2.11 3.11 3.12
CA ARG A 22 2.11 4.09 4.23
C ARG A 22 2.86 5.37 3.87
N LEU A 23 3.99 5.25 3.19
CA LEU A 23 4.75 6.41 2.72
C LEU A 23 3.91 7.26 1.76
N PHE A 24 3.26 6.64 0.77
CA PHE A 24 2.38 7.35 -0.16
C PHE A 24 1.16 7.98 0.50
N LYS A 25 0.56 7.29 1.48
CA LYS A 25 -0.52 7.85 2.30
C LYS A 25 -0.05 9.11 3.02
N SER A 26 1.15 9.08 3.60
CA SER A 26 1.73 10.26 4.28
C SER A 26 2.09 11.39 3.31
N LEU A 27 2.38 11.08 2.05
CA LEU A 27 2.62 12.05 0.98
C LEU A 27 1.32 12.60 0.37
N GLY A 28 0.15 12.12 0.81
CA GLY A 28 -1.15 12.49 0.25
C GLY A 28 -1.46 11.84 -1.11
N ASP A 29 -0.58 10.97 -1.62
CA ASP A 29 -0.82 10.22 -2.85
C ASP A 29 -1.63 8.96 -2.54
N PHE A 30 -2.90 9.15 -2.21
CA PHE A 30 -3.80 8.06 -1.84
C PHE A 30 -4.00 7.05 -2.98
N LYS A 31 -3.89 7.47 -4.25
CA LYS A 31 -3.96 6.55 -5.39
C LYS A 31 -2.85 5.51 -5.34
N LYS A 32 -1.60 5.95 -5.19
CA LYS A 32 -0.47 5.01 -5.09
C LYS A 32 -0.50 4.21 -3.80
N ALA A 33 -0.93 4.81 -2.68
CA ALA A 33 -1.11 4.10 -1.42
C ALA A 33 -2.07 2.91 -1.58
N MET A 34 -3.23 3.14 -2.21
CA MET A 34 -4.20 2.10 -2.50
C MET A 34 -3.61 0.98 -3.38
N GLN A 35 -2.83 1.33 -4.41
CA GLN A 35 -2.18 0.32 -5.26
C GLN A 35 -1.20 -0.53 -4.45
N CYS A 36 -0.38 0.09 -3.60
CA CYS A 36 0.58 -0.63 -2.76
C CYS A 36 -0.14 -1.58 -1.80
N PHE A 37 -1.16 -1.13 -1.08
CA PHE A 37 -1.93 -1.99 -0.18
C PHE A 37 -2.69 -3.11 -0.90
N ALA A 38 -3.14 -2.86 -2.14
CA ALA A 38 -3.73 -3.92 -2.97
C ALA A 38 -2.70 -4.99 -3.36
N GLU A 39 -1.45 -4.62 -3.65
CA GLU A 39 -0.37 -5.60 -3.87
C GLU A 39 -0.02 -6.37 -2.59
N VAL A 40 -0.02 -5.72 -1.42
CA VAL A 40 0.13 -6.41 -0.13
C VAL A 40 -0.89 -7.53 0.00
N LEU A 41 -2.17 -7.25 -0.28
CA LEU A 41 -3.26 -8.23 -0.17
C LEU A 41 -3.22 -9.31 -1.25
N LYS A 42 -2.55 -9.08 -2.38
CA LYS A 42 -2.32 -10.13 -3.38
C LYS A 42 -1.25 -11.12 -2.93
N ILE A 43 -0.22 -10.64 -2.24
CA ILE A 43 0.89 -11.47 -1.74
C ILE A 43 0.48 -12.14 -0.41
N ASP A 44 -0.07 -11.36 0.51
CA ASP A 44 -0.56 -11.77 1.81
C ASP A 44 -2.02 -11.32 1.98
N PRO A 45 -2.99 -12.12 1.51
CA PRO A 45 -4.40 -11.83 1.67
C PRO A 45 -4.88 -11.88 3.13
N THR A 46 -4.06 -12.37 4.07
CA THR A 46 -4.40 -12.41 5.50
C THR A 46 -4.00 -11.12 6.24
N ASN A 47 -3.42 -10.16 5.52
CA ASN A 47 -2.98 -8.90 6.09
C ASN A 47 -4.16 -7.94 6.37
N ILE A 48 -4.77 -8.11 7.54
CA ILE A 48 -5.91 -7.30 8.01
C ILE A 48 -5.58 -5.81 8.05
N GLU A 49 -4.32 -5.46 8.34
CA GLU A 49 -3.90 -4.06 8.43
C GLU A 49 -3.92 -3.39 7.05
N ALA A 50 -3.41 -4.07 6.03
CA ALA A 50 -3.46 -3.58 4.65
C ALA A 50 -4.90 -3.46 4.15
N GLU A 51 -5.78 -4.40 4.51
CA GLU A 51 -7.20 -4.37 4.19
C GLU A 51 -7.90 -3.15 4.82
N LYS A 52 -7.67 -2.90 6.11
CA LYS A 52 -8.21 -1.72 6.81
C LYS A 52 -7.73 -0.41 6.20
N LEU A 53 -6.43 -0.31 5.92
CA LEU A 53 -5.86 0.89 5.31
C LEU A 53 -6.43 1.12 3.91
N LEU A 54 -6.57 0.07 3.10
CA LEU A 54 -7.18 0.16 1.78
C LEU A 54 -8.66 0.54 1.85
N GLY A 55 -9.41 0.00 2.81
CA GLY A 55 -10.81 0.32 3.06
C GLY A 55 -10.99 1.80 3.43
N GLY A 56 -10.26 2.28 4.44
CA GLY A 56 -10.33 3.68 4.86
C GLY A 56 -9.94 4.67 3.75
N LEU A 57 -8.97 4.30 2.91
CA LEU A 57 -8.60 5.12 1.74
C LEU A 57 -9.65 5.15 0.63
N LYS A 58 -10.47 4.10 0.50
CA LYS A 58 -11.60 4.07 -0.44
C LYS A 58 -12.77 4.90 0.08
N GLU A 59 -13.01 4.87 1.39
CA GLU A 59 -14.07 5.64 2.05
C GLU A 59 -13.79 7.15 1.99
N ASP A 60 -12.54 7.57 2.16
CA ASP A 60 -12.10 8.98 2.07
C ASP A 60 -12.37 9.61 0.68
N LYS A 61 -12.52 8.80 -0.38
CA LYS A 61 -12.89 9.28 -1.73
C LYS A 61 -14.39 9.49 -1.95
N ILE A 62 -15.21 9.16 -0.96
CA ILE A 62 -16.68 9.26 -1.05
C ILE A 62 -17.19 10.58 -0.40
N GLN A 63 -16.31 11.43 0.13
CA GLN A 63 -16.67 12.78 0.60
C GLN A 63 -16.42 13.89 -0.44
#